data_AF-A0A2V7W3S1-F1
#
_entry.id   AF-A0A2V7W3S1-F1
#
_cell.length_a   1.000
_cell.length_b   1.000
_cell.length_c   1.000
_cell.angle_alpha   90.00
_cell.angle_beta   90.00
_cell.angle_gamma   90.00
#
_symmetry.space_group_name_H-M   'P 1'
#
loop_
_entity.id
_entity.type
_entity.pdbx_description
1 polymer ?
#
loop_
_entity_poly.entity_id
_entity_poly.type
_entity_poly.pdbx_seq_one_letter_code
_entity_poly.pdbx_strand_id
1 'polypeptide(L)'
;MSLSAIGDSGKAVDWWFIYKVPKDAKAADKSGKPATGFEYAYFDSDSKALAGSKHLLNDTTNALRLTLQQLPVSGHPTVGVVYYNDEYPSSLHKTNNDDKGHCKGVLAFDTAANSAIWLLHSTPRYATPGSFDFPSDELDYGQTFLCITLKDVKTAEAIATQMLSQQGPQAYGPTLPKAAGSVWSDLTAGKFTLSKTPSDITFTSKAGNKFRSIAKSRLWGQDLWSDEVGDDLGVNLDVESWRRGTTPSTTDSNKTDDIVDVVDVDFGPLQFPYAWPETKDHAKWAQSIETTGKPAADWVCIADINRQTSQSKRGGGSICFQHPALWKCLAQIDQVTPPELKKKTK
;
A
#
# COMPACT_ATOMS: atom_id res chain seq x y z
N MET A 1 -23.35 -7.50 -10.17
CA MET A 1 -22.43 -8.38 -9.40
C MET A 1 -21.81 -7.49 -8.34
N SER A 2 -21.78 -7.89 -7.07
CA SER A 2 -21.18 -7.09 -6.00
C SER A 2 -19.67 -6.95 -6.22
N LEU A 3 -19.11 -5.78 -5.91
CA LEU A 3 -17.67 -5.57 -5.92
C LEU A 3 -17.00 -6.42 -4.83
N SER A 4 -15.86 -7.02 -5.16
CA SER A 4 -15.02 -7.77 -4.22
C SER A 4 -13.56 -7.81 -4.66
N ALA A 5 -12.64 -7.98 -3.73
CA ALA A 5 -11.28 -8.39 -4.04
C ALA A 5 -11.33 -9.79 -4.66
N ILE A 6 -10.80 -9.97 -5.87
CA ILE A 6 -10.70 -11.27 -6.54
C ILE A 6 -9.28 -11.76 -6.36
N GLY A 7 -9.12 -12.96 -5.80
CA GLY A 7 -7.81 -13.53 -5.54
C GLY A 7 -7.21 -14.26 -6.75
N ASP A 8 -5.98 -14.75 -6.59
CA ASP A 8 -5.22 -15.43 -7.65
C ASP A 8 -5.89 -16.74 -8.10
N SER A 9 -6.76 -17.33 -7.27
CA SER A 9 -7.58 -18.48 -7.66
C SER A 9 -8.77 -18.13 -8.57
N GLY A 10 -8.97 -16.85 -8.86
CA GLY A 10 -10.12 -16.32 -9.59
C GLY A 10 -11.41 -16.22 -8.77
N LYS A 11 -11.35 -16.50 -7.46
CA LYS A 11 -12.50 -16.43 -6.54
C LYS A 11 -12.47 -15.14 -5.74
N ALA A 12 -13.65 -14.69 -5.32
CA ALA A 12 -13.75 -13.58 -4.37
C ALA A 12 -13.11 -13.97 -3.03
N VAL A 13 -12.29 -13.08 -2.48
CA VAL A 13 -11.62 -13.20 -1.18
C VAL A 13 -11.94 -11.96 -0.33
N ASP A 14 -11.71 -12.06 0.98
CA ASP A 14 -12.01 -10.93 1.86
C ASP A 14 -10.99 -9.81 1.71
N TRP A 15 -9.72 -10.17 1.56
CA TRP A 15 -8.63 -9.27 1.19
C TRP A 15 -7.47 -10.07 0.59
N TRP A 16 -6.60 -9.39 -0.15
CA TRP A 16 -5.35 -9.97 -0.65
C TRP A 16 -4.21 -8.95 -0.63
N PHE A 17 -2.98 -9.45 -0.55
CA PHE A 17 -1.72 -8.73 -0.57
C PHE A 17 -0.82 -9.30 -1.68
N ILE A 18 -0.16 -8.39 -2.40
CA ILE A 18 0.83 -8.71 -3.43
C ILE A 18 2.13 -7.99 -3.10
N TYR A 19 3.26 -8.69 -3.25
CA TYR A 19 4.59 -8.11 -3.31
C TYR A 19 5.21 -8.40 -4.68
N LYS A 20 5.26 -7.38 -5.55
CA LYS A 20 5.88 -7.46 -6.87
C LYS A 20 7.40 -7.45 -6.76
N VAL A 21 8.06 -8.29 -7.54
CA VAL A 21 9.51 -8.37 -7.66
C VAL A 21 10.03 -7.33 -8.67
N PRO A 22 11.16 -6.65 -8.42
CA PRO A 22 11.81 -5.81 -9.42
C PRO A 22 12.42 -6.62 -10.56
N LYS A 23 12.44 -6.04 -11.76
CA LYS A 23 13.16 -6.56 -12.91
C LYS A 23 14.63 -6.77 -12.57
N ASP A 24 15.21 -7.83 -13.13
CA ASP A 24 16.59 -8.26 -12.95
C ASP A 24 16.93 -8.81 -11.55
N ALA A 25 15.97 -8.88 -10.61
CA ALA A 25 16.14 -9.59 -9.35
C ALA A 25 16.46 -11.08 -9.58
N LYS A 26 17.27 -11.66 -8.71
CA LYS A 26 17.72 -13.07 -8.77
C LYS A 26 17.79 -13.65 -7.37
N ALA A 27 17.93 -14.97 -7.27
CA ALA A 27 18.24 -15.60 -5.99
C ALA A 27 19.50 -14.97 -5.36
N ALA A 28 19.58 -14.97 -4.03
CA ALA A 28 20.71 -14.37 -3.30
C ALA A 28 22.06 -14.99 -3.69
N ASP A 29 22.08 -16.29 -4.01
CA ASP A 29 23.24 -17.02 -4.54
C ASP A 29 23.54 -16.73 -6.03
N LYS A 30 22.77 -15.82 -6.64
CA LYS A 30 22.80 -15.41 -8.05
C LYS A 30 22.43 -16.52 -9.04
N SER A 31 21.84 -17.61 -8.56
CA SER A 31 21.31 -18.68 -9.40
C SER A 31 19.98 -18.28 -10.05
N GLY A 32 19.52 -19.09 -11.00
CA GLY A 32 18.23 -18.91 -11.66
C GLY A 32 18.20 -17.83 -12.75
N LYS A 33 17.01 -17.62 -13.30
CA LYS A 33 16.75 -16.59 -14.31
C LYS A 33 16.39 -15.28 -13.61
N PRO A 34 16.91 -14.13 -14.09
CA PRO A 34 16.47 -12.84 -13.60
C PRO A 34 14.96 -12.65 -13.80
N ALA A 35 14.32 -11.99 -12.84
CA ALA A 35 12.93 -11.59 -12.89
C ALA A 35 12.68 -10.62 -14.05
N THR A 36 11.51 -10.72 -14.68
CA THR A 36 11.04 -9.77 -15.70
C THR A 36 10.48 -8.49 -15.10
N GLY A 37 10.16 -8.50 -13.80
CA GLY A 37 9.52 -7.40 -13.09
C GLY A 37 7.99 -7.53 -13.00
N PHE A 38 7.44 -8.64 -13.49
CA PHE A 38 6.01 -8.98 -13.36
C PHE A 38 5.75 -10.14 -12.38
N GLU A 39 6.79 -10.82 -11.92
CA GLU A 39 6.71 -11.84 -10.88
C GLU A 39 6.31 -11.20 -9.56
N TYR A 40 5.57 -11.94 -8.74
CA TYR A 40 5.15 -11.45 -7.44
C TYR A 40 4.88 -12.59 -6.46
N ALA A 41 5.01 -12.28 -5.17
CA ALA A 41 4.49 -13.10 -4.09
C ALA A 41 3.06 -12.69 -3.74
N TYR A 42 2.24 -13.66 -3.35
CA TYR A 42 0.81 -13.51 -3.11
C TYR A 42 0.39 -14.05 -1.74
N PHE A 43 -0.53 -13.35 -1.09
CA PHE A 43 -1.18 -13.75 0.16
C PHE A 43 -2.64 -13.28 0.14
N ASP A 44 -3.59 -14.10 0.59
CA ASP A 44 -4.98 -13.69 0.79
C ASP A 44 -5.51 -14.07 2.17
N SER A 45 -6.78 -13.74 2.42
CA SER A 45 -7.46 -14.06 3.68
C SER A 45 -7.46 -15.55 4.05
N ASP A 46 -7.28 -16.46 3.08
CA ASP A 46 -7.25 -17.90 3.29
C ASP A 46 -5.81 -18.47 3.34
N SER A 47 -4.83 -17.74 2.79
CA SER A 47 -3.41 -18.09 2.77
C SER A 47 -2.83 -18.40 4.15
N LYS A 48 -1.91 -19.36 4.17
CA LYS A 48 -1.12 -19.73 5.37
C LYS A 48 0.32 -19.25 5.31
N ALA A 49 0.81 -18.94 4.12
CA ALA A 49 2.14 -18.42 3.89
C ALA A 49 2.12 -17.50 2.66
N LEU A 50 3.02 -16.53 2.64
CA LEU A 50 3.31 -15.73 1.46
C LEU A 50 4.13 -16.60 0.51
N ALA A 51 3.68 -16.70 -0.74
CA ALA A 51 4.29 -17.60 -1.72
C ALA A 51 4.38 -16.95 -3.09
N GLY A 52 5.38 -17.33 -3.89
CA GLY A 52 5.48 -16.93 -5.29
C GLY A 52 4.23 -17.34 -6.08
N SER A 53 3.60 -16.38 -6.75
CA SER A 53 2.45 -16.66 -7.61
C SER A 53 2.89 -17.44 -8.85
N LYS A 54 1.96 -18.23 -9.39
CA LYS A 54 2.10 -18.87 -10.71
C LYS A 54 1.73 -17.93 -11.86
N HIS A 55 1.12 -16.80 -11.54
CA HIS A 55 0.74 -15.77 -12.48
C HIS A 55 1.79 -14.65 -12.50
N LEU A 56 1.77 -13.88 -13.57
CA LEU A 56 2.49 -12.61 -13.71
C LEU A 56 1.49 -11.45 -13.66
N LEU A 57 1.93 -10.26 -13.25
CA LEU A 57 1.06 -9.08 -13.20
C LEU A 57 0.54 -8.64 -14.58
N ASN A 58 1.22 -9.00 -15.67
CA ASN A 58 0.73 -8.79 -17.03
C ASN A 58 -0.20 -9.91 -17.56
N ASP A 59 -0.42 -10.97 -16.79
CA ASP A 59 -1.42 -11.99 -17.14
C ASP A 59 -2.84 -11.45 -17.05
N THR A 60 -3.79 -12.18 -17.65
CA THR A 60 -5.22 -11.84 -17.59
C THR A 60 -5.95 -12.38 -16.36
N THR A 61 -5.30 -13.26 -15.59
CA THR A 61 -5.92 -14.05 -14.52
C THR A 61 -5.30 -13.84 -13.14
N ASN A 62 -4.48 -12.81 -12.94
CA ASN A 62 -3.96 -12.46 -11.62
C ASN A 62 -4.98 -11.68 -10.77
N ALA A 63 -4.83 -11.70 -9.44
CA ALA A 63 -5.73 -11.03 -8.50
C ALA A 63 -5.92 -9.54 -8.79
N LEU A 64 -4.84 -8.81 -9.12
CA LEU A 64 -4.90 -7.36 -9.39
C LEU A 64 -5.80 -7.07 -10.59
N ARG A 65 -5.59 -7.75 -11.71
CA ARG A 65 -6.39 -7.58 -12.93
C ARG A 65 -7.82 -8.06 -12.75
N LEU A 66 -8.02 -9.23 -12.15
CA LEU A 66 -9.35 -9.77 -11.91
C LEU A 66 -10.17 -8.89 -10.94
N THR A 67 -9.50 -8.20 -10.01
CA THR A 67 -10.13 -7.22 -9.14
C THR A 67 -10.53 -5.98 -9.95
N LEU A 68 -9.59 -5.36 -10.68
CA LEU A 68 -9.82 -4.11 -11.40
C LEU A 68 -10.78 -4.24 -12.59
N GLN A 69 -10.88 -5.40 -13.24
CA GLN A 69 -11.80 -5.59 -14.37
C GLN A 69 -13.29 -5.51 -14.00
N GLN A 70 -13.62 -5.57 -12.70
CA GLN A 70 -14.99 -5.34 -12.24
C GLN A 70 -15.42 -3.86 -12.37
N LEU A 71 -14.45 -2.95 -12.50
CA LEU A 71 -14.68 -1.51 -12.42
C LEU A 71 -15.12 -0.94 -13.78
N PRO A 72 -16.17 -0.11 -13.82
CA PRO A 72 -16.60 0.52 -15.06
C PRO A 72 -15.55 1.50 -15.58
N VAL A 73 -15.40 1.52 -16.91
CA VAL A 73 -14.47 2.44 -17.61
C VAL A 73 -15.08 3.83 -17.86
N SER A 74 -16.41 3.92 -17.82
CA SER A 74 -17.22 5.13 -18.00
C SER A 74 -18.20 5.30 -16.84
N GLY A 75 -18.97 6.39 -16.82
CA GLY A 75 -19.99 6.59 -15.78
C GLY A 75 -20.98 5.42 -15.72
N HIS A 76 -21.31 4.98 -14.50
CA HIS A 76 -22.22 3.88 -14.24
C HIS A 76 -23.38 4.33 -13.33
N PRO A 77 -24.61 3.80 -13.47
CA PRO A 77 -25.76 4.25 -12.69
C PRO A 77 -25.64 4.07 -11.17
N THR A 78 -24.88 3.07 -10.71
CA THR A 78 -24.78 2.70 -9.28
C THR A 78 -23.34 2.53 -8.79
N VAL A 79 -22.37 2.43 -9.70
CA VAL A 79 -20.97 2.12 -9.35
C VAL A 79 -20.14 3.38 -9.50
N GLY A 80 -19.52 3.80 -8.39
CA GLY A 80 -18.55 4.89 -8.37
C GLY A 80 -17.14 4.35 -8.20
N VAL A 81 -16.19 4.98 -8.88
CA VAL A 81 -14.77 4.62 -8.81
C VAL A 81 -13.95 5.89 -8.68
N VAL A 82 -13.12 5.96 -7.64
CA VAL A 82 -12.14 7.01 -7.43
C VAL A 82 -10.76 6.38 -7.49
N TYR A 83 -10.05 6.64 -8.58
CA TYR A 83 -8.62 6.40 -8.66
C TYR A 83 -7.91 7.59 -8.01
N TYR A 84 -6.79 7.35 -7.35
CA TYR A 84 -5.93 8.41 -6.87
C TYR A 84 -4.48 8.02 -7.04
N ASN A 85 -3.66 8.98 -7.44
CA ASN A 85 -2.23 8.82 -7.60
C ASN A 85 -1.62 10.22 -7.69
N ASP A 86 -0.58 10.48 -6.93
CA ASP A 86 0.12 11.77 -7.01
C ASP A 86 0.87 11.97 -8.32
N GLU A 87 1.16 10.86 -9.02
CA GLU A 87 1.61 10.87 -10.40
C GLU A 87 0.51 10.29 -11.28
N TYR A 88 -0.22 11.15 -12.00
CA TYR A 88 -1.26 10.69 -12.91
C TYR A 88 -0.69 9.72 -13.96
N PRO A 89 -1.45 8.69 -14.36
CA PRO A 89 -1.13 7.93 -15.56
C PRO A 89 -0.93 8.86 -16.75
N SER A 90 0.16 8.66 -17.51
CA SER A 90 0.56 9.55 -18.61
C SER A 90 -0.51 9.71 -19.68
N SER A 91 -1.31 8.65 -19.91
CA SER A 91 -2.44 8.62 -20.84
C SER A 91 -3.58 9.59 -20.49
N LEU A 92 -3.62 10.11 -19.25
CA LEU A 92 -4.63 11.09 -18.84
C LEU A 92 -4.27 12.53 -19.25
N HIS A 93 -3.03 12.80 -19.65
CA HIS A 93 -2.54 14.12 -20.02
C HIS A 93 -2.85 15.22 -18.99
N LYS A 94 -2.76 14.87 -17.69
CA LYS A 94 -2.97 15.79 -16.58
C LYS A 94 -1.64 16.24 -15.97
N THR A 95 -1.63 17.45 -15.44
CA THR A 95 -0.48 17.99 -14.69
C THR A 95 -0.55 17.55 -13.23
N ASN A 96 0.54 17.00 -12.71
CA ASN A 96 0.65 16.64 -11.29
C ASN A 96 0.65 17.87 -10.40
N ASN A 97 0.13 17.73 -9.18
CA ASN A 97 0.13 18.78 -8.17
C ASN A 97 0.83 18.29 -6.90
N ASP A 98 2.03 18.80 -6.66
CA ASP A 98 2.89 18.41 -5.54
C ASP A 98 2.33 18.85 -4.17
N ASP A 99 1.34 19.74 -4.13
CA ASP A 99 0.61 20.08 -2.91
C ASP A 99 -0.30 18.93 -2.43
N LYS A 100 -0.57 17.94 -3.28
CA LYS A 100 -1.41 16.78 -2.96
C LYS A 100 -0.63 15.68 -2.25
N GLY A 101 -1.35 14.82 -1.53
CA GLY A 101 -0.74 13.73 -0.78
C GLY A 101 0.05 12.77 -1.65
N HIS A 102 1.09 12.17 -1.08
CA HIS A 102 1.85 11.07 -1.68
C HIS A 102 1.08 9.77 -1.48
N CYS A 103 0.00 9.61 -2.24
CA CYS A 103 -0.97 8.56 -2.02
C CYS A 103 -1.46 7.99 -3.35
N LYS A 104 -1.66 6.67 -3.39
CA LYS A 104 -1.99 5.94 -4.61
C LYS A 104 -2.93 4.77 -4.32
N GLY A 105 -3.94 4.58 -5.17
CA GLY A 105 -4.92 3.52 -5.00
C GLY A 105 -6.22 3.71 -5.77
N VAL A 106 -7.17 2.83 -5.46
CA VAL A 106 -8.52 2.81 -6.04
C VAL A 106 -9.53 2.54 -4.93
N LEU A 107 -10.51 3.43 -4.78
CA LEU A 107 -11.65 3.26 -3.89
C LEU A 107 -12.92 3.18 -4.75
N ALA A 108 -13.62 2.06 -4.69
CA ALA A 108 -14.80 1.82 -5.52
C ALA A 108 -15.98 1.29 -4.70
N PHE A 109 -17.19 1.64 -5.11
CA PHE A 109 -18.42 1.28 -4.42
C PHE A 109 -19.57 1.04 -5.40
N ASP A 110 -20.53 0.21 -5.01
CA ASP A 110 -21.80 -0.02 -5.70
C ASP A 110 -22.96 0.25 -4.72
N THR A 111 -23.73 1.30 -4.98
CA THR A 111 -24.86 1.71 -4.13
C THR A 111 -26.01 0.71 -4.17
N ALA A 112 -26.20 0.00 -5.28
CA ALA A 112 -27.29 -0.96 -5.40
C ALA A 112 -26.98 -2.28 -4.70
N ALA A 113 -25.72 -2.74 -4.79
CA ALA A 113 -25.28 -3.98 -4.15
C ALA A 113 -24.77 -3.79 -2.70
N ASN A 114 -24.70 -2.54 -2.23
CA ASN A 114 -24.07 -2.15 -0.97
C ASN A 114 -22.69 -2.80 -0.76
N SER A 115 -21.84 -2.74 -1.78
CA SER A 115 -20.52 -3.37 -1.78
C SER A 115 -19.44 -2.37 -2.16
N ALA A 116 -18.24 -2.51 -1.62
CA ALA A 116 -17.12 -1.63 -1.92
C ALA A 116 -15.78 -2.37 -1.83
N ILE A 117 -14.77 -1.85 -2.51
CA ILE A 117 -13.39 -2.31 -2.43
C ILE A 117 -12.45 -1.14 -2.23
N TRP A 118 -11.34 -1.39 -1.55
CA TRP A 118 -10.22 -0.47 -1.45
C TRP A 118 -8.93 -1.16 -1.86
N LEU A 119 -8.30 -0.69 -2.94
CA LEU A 119 -6.97 -1.10 -3.38
C LEU A 119 -5.98 0.01 -3.00
N LEU A 120 -5.03 -0.30 -2.13
CA LEU A 120 -3.86 0.53 -1.82
C LEU A 120 -2.65 -0.01 -2.58
N HIS A 121 -1.82 0.86 -3.15
CA HIS A 121 -0.58 0.44 -3.80
C HIS A 121 0.51 1.51 -3.77
N SER A 122 1.73 1.12 -4.11
CA SER A 122 2.88 2.02 -4.16
C SER A 122 3.25 2.55 -5.56
N THR A 123 2.57 2.10 -6.62
CA THR A 123 2.98 2.28 -8.04
C THR A 123 2.57 3.64 -8.66
N PRO A 124 3.53 4.53 -8.99
CA PRO A 124 3.28 5.76 -9.76
C PRO A 124 2.58 5.50 -11.08
N ARG A 125 1.81 6.47 -11.59
CA ARG A 125 1.21 6.43 -12.94
C ARG A 125 0.27 5.23 -13.17
N TYR A 126 -0.24 4.63 -12.09
CA TYR A 126 -1.17 3.49 -12.10
C TYR A 126 -2.40 3.79 -11.21
N ALA A 127 -3.61 3.30 -11.48
CA ALA A 127 -4.07 2.57 -12.66
C ALA A 127 -4.85 3.48 -13.62
N THR A 128 -4.84 3.17 -14.91
CA THR A 128 -5.70 3.85 -15.89
C THR A 128 -7.04 3.14 -15.99
N PRO A 129 -8.19 3.84 -15.92
CA PRO A 129 -9.49 3.22 -16.15
C PRO A 129 -9.54 2.47 -17.49
N GLY A 130 -9.79 1.16 -17.45
CA GLY A 130 -9.90 0.32 -18.65
C GLY A 130 -8.58 -0.15 -19.29
N SER A 131 -7.42 0.23 -18.74
CA SER A 131 -6.12 -0.35 -19.11
C SER A 131 -5.52 -1.07 -17.92
N PHE A 132 -4.85 -2.18 -18.21
CA PHE A 132 -4.12 -3.00 -17.23
C PHE A 132 -2.62 -2.92 -17.45
N ASP A 133 -2.17 -1.95 -18.24
CA ASP A 133 -0.77 -1.78 -18.55
C ASP A 133 -0.03 -1.33 -17.30
N PHE A 134 1.04 -2.05 -16.98
CA PHE A 134 1.94 -1.66 -15.91
C PHE A 134 2.94 -0.62 -16.44
N PRO A 135 3.18 0.50 -15.74
CA PRO A 135 4.15 1.49 -16.20
C PRO A 135 5.55 0.86 -16.34
N SER A 136 6.20 1.06 -17.49
CA SER A 136 7.44 0.36 -17.84
C SER A 136 8.57 0.57 -16.84
N ASP A 137 8.71 1.79 -16.33
CA ASP A 137 9.80 2.13 -15.40
C ASP A 137 9.54 1.60 -13.99
N GLU A 138 8.28 1.26 -13.68
CA GLU A 138 7.91 0.63 -12.40
C GLU A 138 8.19 -0.87 -12.41
N LEU A 139 8.56 -1.46 -13.54
CA LEU A 139 9.08 -2.83 -13.58
C LEU A 139 10.41 -2.94 -12.84
N ASP A 140 11.21 -1.88 -12.82
CA ASP A 140 12.53 -1.85 -12.18
C ASP A 140 12.48 -1.89 -10.64
N TYR A 141 11.28 -1.84 -10.04
CA TYR A 141 11.09 -1.69 -8.60
C TYR A 141 10.19 -2.76 -7.98
N GLY A 142 10.51 -3.18 -6.77
CA GLY A 142 9.58 -3.86 -5.88
C GLY A 142 8.38 -2.97 -5.55
N GLN A 143 7.20 -3.55 -5.38
CA GLN A 143 5.96 -2.79 -5.13
C GLN A 143 5.01 -3.62 -4.27
N THR A 144 4.27 -2.99 -3.38
CA THR A 144 3.20 -3.65 -2.61
C THR A 144 1.82 -3.19 -3.06
N PHE A 145 0.87 -4.12 -2.98
CA PHE A 145 -0.56 -3.88 -3.21
C PHE A 145 -1.35 -4.59 -2.11
N LEU A 146 -2.39 -3.94 -1.62
CA LEU A 146 -3.36 -4.50 -0.69
C LEU A 146 -4.76 -4.18 -1.18
N CYS A 147 -5.59 -5.19 -1.41
CA CYS A 147 -7.00 -4.99 -1.73
C CYS A 147 -7.90 -5.59 -0.66
N ILE A 148 -8.91 -4.83 -0.22
CA ILE A 148 -9.86 -5.23 0.80
C ILE A 148 -11.28 -5.16 0.23
N THR A 149 -12.04 -6.24 0.36
CA THR A 149 -13.49 -6.23 0.21
C THR A 149 -14.08 -5.55 1.44
N LEU A 150 -14.47 -4.28 1.31
CA LEU A 150 -15.01 -3.50 2.42
C LEU A 150 -16.39 -4.01 2.84
N LYS A 151 -16.74 -3.81 4.10
CA LYS A 151 -18.03 -4.24 4.66
C LYS A 151 -19.23 -3.74 3.87
N ASP A 152 -19.22 -2.46 3.50
CA ASP A 152 -20.33 -1.77 2.84
C ASP A 152 -19.88 -0.42 2.27
N VAL A 153 -20.81 0.29 1.60
CA VAL A 153 -20.56 1.63 1.04
C VAL A 153 -20.28 2.65 2.14
N LYS A 154 -20.91 2.53 3.30
CA LYS A 154 -20.69 3.43 4.44
C LYS A 154 -19.25 3.37 4.94
N THR A 155 -18.65 2.19 4.92
CA THR A 155 -17.24 1.99 5.25
C THR A 155 -16.33 2.72 4.25
N ALA A 156 -16.66 2.65 2.95
CA ALA A 156 -15.95 3.38 1.90
C ALA A 156 -16.10 4.90 2.06
N GLU A 157 -17.27 5.40 2.46
CA GLU A 157 -17.51 6.81 2.74
C GLU A 157 -16.72 7.33 3.95
N ALA A 158 -16.54 6.51 4.99
CA ALA A 158 -15.68 6.85 6.12
C ALA A 158 -14.22 7.01 5.69
N ILE A 159 -13.71 6.11 4.83
CA ILE A 159 -12.37 6.21 4.24
C ILE A 159 -12.25 7.47 3.38
N ALA A 160 -13.22 7.73 2.50
CA ALA A 160 -13.26 8.94 1.68
C ALA A 160 -13.29 10.22 2.53
N THR A 161 -14.01 10.21 3.66
CA THR A 161 -14.05 11.32 4.61
C THR A 161 -12.69 11.55 5.26
N GLN A 162 -11.99 10.49 5.65
CA GLN A 162 -10.62 10.61 6.15
C GLN A 162 -9.70 11.23 5.09
N MET A 163 -9.79 10.78 3.83
CA MET A 163 -9.03 11.33 2.70
C MET A 163 -9.23 12.84 2.51
N LEU A 164 -10.44 13.38 2.77
CA LEU A 164 -10.70 14.82 2.69
C LEU A 164 -10.00 15.65 3.78
N SER A 165 -9.69 15.03 4.92
CA SER A 165 -9.10 15.70 6.09
C SER A 165 -7.62 15.39 6.30
N GLN A 166 -7.10 14.30 5.73
CA GLN A 166 -5.72 13.85 5.90
C GLN A 166 -4.99 13.74 4.55
N GLN A 167 -5.16 12.63 3.84
CA GLN A 167 -4.37 12.30 2.66
C GLN A 167 -4.40 13.40 1.59
N GLY A 168 -5.57 14.01 1.34
CA GLY A 168 -5.74 15.04 0.32
C GLY A 168 -5.27 14.57 -1.08
N PRO A 169 -5.80 13.44 -1.58
CA PRO A 169 -5.28 12.77 -2.76
C PRO A 169 -5.48 13.57 -4.05
N GLN A 170 -4.66 13.25 -5.03
CA GLN A 170 -4.90 13.64 -6.41
C GLN A 170 -5.82 12.61 -7.07
N ALA A 171 -7.11 12.94 -7.18
CA ALA A 171 -8.16 12.02 -7.62
C ALA A 171 -8.49 12.13 -9.12
N TYR A 172 -8.88 11.00 -9.72
CA TYR A 172 -9.37 10.90 -11.09
C TYR A 172 -10.27 9.67 -11.26
N GLY A 173 -11.00 9.60 -12.37
CA GLY A 173 -11.88 8.47 -12.67
C GLY A 173 -13.08 8.87 -13.52
N PRO A 174 -13.98 7.90 -13.79
CA PRO A 174 -15.23 8.15 -14.49
C PRO A 174 -16.17 9.06 -13.70
N THR A 175 -17.22 9.55 -14.36
CA THR A 175 -18.30 10.28 -13.69
C THR A 175 -18.98 9.41 -12.63
N LEU A 176 -19.14 9.96 -11.42
CA LEU A 176 -19.78 9.28 -10.30
C LEU A 176 -21.30 9.09 -10.52
N PRO A 177 -21.91 8.04 -9.92
CA PRO A 177 -23.35 7.87 -9.87
C PRO A 177 -24.06 9.09 -9.27
N LYS A 178 -25.23 9.45 -9.79
CA LYS A 178 -26.05 10.54 -9.21
C LYS A 178 -26.45 10.29 -7.75
N ALA A 179 -26.54 9.02 -7.36
CA ALA A 179 -26.90 8.60 -6.01
C ALA A 179 -25.70 8.55 -5.04
N ALA A 180 -24.49 8.89 -5.49
CA ALA A 180 -23.32 8.93 -4.62
C ALA A 180 -23.44 10.05 -3.57
N GLY A 181 -23.05 9.77 -2.32
CA GLY A 181 -22.96 10.78 -1.26
C GLY A 181 -22.02 11.95 -1.63
N SER A 182 -22.23 13.11 -1.02
CA SER A 182 -21.47 14.33 -1.33
C SER A 182 -19.96 14.19 -1.12
N VAL A 183 -19.53 13.34 -0.17
CA VAL A 183 -18.12 13.03 0.11
C VAL A 183 -17.35 12.62 -1.16
N TRP A 184 -17.97 11.87 -2.06
CA TRP A 184 -17.36 11.43 -3.30
C TRP A 184 -17.16 12.58 -4.29
N SER A 185 -18.14 13.48 -4.39
CA SER A 185 -18.04 14.67 -5.22
C SER A 185 -17.01 15.67 -4.68
N ASP A 186 -16.90 15.79 -3.35
CA ASP A 186 -15.89 16.65 -2.73
C ASP A 186 -14.47 16.09 -2.91
N LEU A 187 -14.32 14.76 -2.81
CA LEU A 187 -13.04 14.07 -3.01
C LEU A 187 -12.54 14.23 -4.45
N THR A 188 -13.42 13.98 -5.43
CA THR A 188 -13.08 14.12 -6.86
C THR A 188 -12.90 15.57 -7.30
N ALA A 189 -13.57 16.53 -6.65
CA ALA A 189 -13.35 17.96 -6.87
C ALA A 189 -12.13 18.52 -6.13
N GLY A 190 -11.48 17.72 -5.27
CA GLY A 190 -10.33 18.14 -4.48
C GLY A 190 -10.64 19.18 -3.40
N LYS A 191 -11.87 19.18 -2.87
CA LYS A 191 -12.34 20.10 -1.83
C LYS A 191 -11.96 19.60 -0.44
N PHE A 192 -10.70 19.84 -0.06
CA PHE A 192 -10.14 19.34 1.19
C PHE A 192 -10.23 20.34 2.33
N THR A 193 -10.56 19.83 3.53
CA THR A 193 -10.49 20.57 4.80
C THR A 193 -9.49 19.83 5.69
N LEU A 194 -8.21 20.12 5.50
CA LEU A 194 -7.13 19.36 6.12
C LEU A 194 -6.99 19.66 7.62
N SER A 195 -6.72 18.62 8.41
CA SER A 195 -6.49 18.68 9.85
C SER A 195 -4.99 18.69 10.18
N LYS A 196 -4.60 19.36 11.26
CA LYS A 196 -3.24 19.26 11.84
C LYS A 196 -3.06 18.04 12.73
N THR A 197 -4.15 17.45 13.20
CA THR A 197 -4.15 16.23 14.00
C THR A 197 -4.32 15.05 13.04
N PRO A 198 -3.39 14.07 13.06
CA PRO A 198 -3.54 12.81 12.35
C PRO A 198 -4.83 12.09 12.74
N SER A 199 -5.22 11.11 11.93
CA SER A 199 -6.43 10.34 12.14
C SER A 199 -6.13 8.86 12.08
N ASP A 200 -6.63 8.13 13.07
CA ASP A 200 -6.84 6.69 13.00
C ASP A 200 -8.34 6.40 12.92
N ILE A 201 -8.75 5.67 11.89
CA ILE A 201 -10.09 5.09 11.81
C ILE A 201 -10.01 3.59 11.79
N THR A 202 -10.81 2.93 12.64
CA THR A 202 -11.03 1.49 12.54
C THR A 202 -12.15 1.20 11.56
N PHE A 203 -11.90 0.25 10.66
CA PHE A 203 -12.90 -0.27 9.72
C PHE A 203 -12.83 -1.79 9.63
N THR A 204 -13.82 -2.39 8.98
CA THR A 204 -13.89 -3.84 8.79
C THR A 204 -14.08 -4.20 7.33
N SER A 205 -13.46 -5.31 6.93
CA SER A 205 -13.81 -5.99 5.69
C SER A 205 -15.20 -6.64 5.77
N LYS A 206 -15.65 -7.21 4.66
CA LYS A 206 -16.95 -7.88 4.54
C LYS A 206 -17.05 -9.14 5.37
N ALA A 207 -15.96 -9.90 5.54
CA ALA A 207 -15.91 -11.06 6.43
C ALA A 207 -15.67 -10.67 7.90
N GLY A 208 -15.48 -9.38 8.21
CA GLY A 208 -15.36 -8.88 9.58
C GLY A 208 -13.93 -8.79 10.11
N ASN A 209 -12.90 -8.95 9.27
CA ASN A 209 -11.52 -8.66 9.66
C ASN A 209 -11.37 -7.16 9.93
N LYS A 210 -10.67 -6.81 11.02
CA LYS A 210 -10.49 -5.42 11.46
C LYS A 210 -9.21 -4.83 10.89
N PHE A 211 -9.30 -3.59 10.43
CA PHE A 211 -8.20 -2.80 9.89
C PHE A 211 -8.23 -1.41 10.53
N ARG A 212 -7.06 -0.78 10.64
CA ARG A 212 -6.89 0.62 11.01
C ARG A 212 -6.35 1.38 9.81
N SER A 213 -6.96 2.51 9.47
CA SER A 213 -6.41 3.45 8.49
C SER A 213 -5.85 4.64 9.26
N ILE A 214 -4.52 4.71 9.33
CA ILE A 214 -3.78 5.72 10.05
C ILE A 214 -3.22 6.71 9.03
N ALA A 215 -3.60 7.99 9.13
CA ALA A 215 -3.35 8.96 8.09
C ALA A 215 -2.96 10.34 8.64
N LYS A 216 -2.06 11.00 7.92
CA LYS A 216 -1.65 12.38 8.19
C LYS A 216 -1.99 13.31 7.03
N SER A 217 -2.11 14.59 7.34
CA SER A 217 -2.09 15.67 6.35
C SER A 217 -0.72 16.34 6.28
N ARG A 218 -0.48 17.07 5.19
CA ARG A 218 0.69 17.94 5.04
C ARG A 218 0.82 18.99 6.16
N LEU A 219 -0.26 19.32 6.87
CA LEU A 219 -0.27 20.31 7.95
C LEU A 219 0.32 19.78 9.25
N TRP A 220 0.36 18.46 9.45
CA TRP A 220 0.96 17.83 10.64
C TRP A 220 2.49 17.87 10.55
N GLY A 221 3.05 17.46 9.41
CA GLY A 221 4.42 17.80 9.06
C GLY A 221 5.53 16.92 9.66
N GLN A 222 5.20 15.78 10.29
CA GLN A 222 6.14 14.84 10.94
C GLN A 222 6.24 13.48 10.20
N ASP A 223 7.05 12.54 10.70
CA ASP A 223 7.19 11.19 10.13
C ASP A 223 5.94 10.35 10.44
N LEU A 224 5.29 9.78 9.41
CA LEU A 224 4.10 8.97 9.63
C LEU A 224 4.43 7.70 10.43
N TRP A 225 5.61 7.12 10.23
CA TRP A 225 5.94 5.81 10.76
C TRP A 225 6.22 5.85 12.27
N SER A 226 7.16 6.70 12.71
CA SER A 226 7.53 6.78 14.13
C SER A 226 6.56 7.61 14.96
N ASP A 227 6.13 8.75 14.43
CA ASP A 227 5.40 9.74 15.23
C ASP A 227 3.88 9.56 15.18
N GLU A 228 3.39 8.60 14.40
CA GLU A 228 1.98 8.25 14.37
C GLU A 228 1.76 6.74 14.41
N VAL A 229 2.22 5.97 13.41
CA VAL A 229 1.88 4.53 13.32
C VAL A 229 2.44 3.75 14.51
N GLY A 230 3.73 3.89 14.84
CA GLY A 230 4.34 3.20 15.97
C GLY A 230 3.74 3.64 17.31
N ASP A 231 3.59 4.95 17.50
CA ASP A 231 3.02 5.55 18.71
C ASP A 231 1.55 5.12 18.95
N ASP A 232 0.71 5.17 17.91
CA ASP A 232 -0.73 4.84 17.98
C ASP A 232 -1.00 3.32 18.10
N LEU A 233 -0.07 2.49 17.61
CA LEU A 233 -0.12 1.03 17.82
C LEU A 233 0.55 0.60 19.13
N GLY A 234 1.34 1.48 19.76
CA GLY A 234 2.11 1.17 20.97
C GLY A 234 3.23 0.16 20.75
N VAL A 235 3.81 0.11 19.54
CA VAL A 235 4.85 -0.86 19.12
C VAL A 235 6.02 -0.16 18.45
N ASN A 236 7.15 -0.87 18.35
CA ASN A 236 8.25 -0.46 17.47
C ASN A 236 8.07 -1.12 16.11
N LEU A 237 8.61 -0.51 15.05
CA LEU A 237 8.38 -0.94 13.68
C LEU A 237 9.68 -1.29 12.96
N ASP A 238 9.66 -2.34 12.16
CA ASP A 238 10.58 -2.49 11.02
C ASP A 238 9.90 -1.93 9.79
N VAL A 239 10.57 -1.04 9.05
CA VAL A 239 9.98 -0.29 7.94
C VAL A 239 10.78 -0.50 6.65
N GLU A 240 10.14 -1.11 5.66
CA GLU A 240 10.57 -1.05 4.25
C GLU A 240 9.90 0.17 3.61
N SER A 241 10.69 1.17 3.22
CA SER A 241 10.15 2.25 2.39
C SER A 241 11.22 2.99 1.61
N TRP A 242 11.09 3.05 0.28
CA TRP A 242 11.98 3.73 -0.67
C TRP A 242 12.97 4.79 -0.11
N ARG A 243 14.26 4.45 0.06
CA ARG A 243 15.33 5.37 0.58
C ARG A 243 16.32 5.94 -0.43
N ARG A 244 15.83 6.53 -1.54
CA ARG A 244 16.73 7.31 -2.42
C ARG A 244 17.05 8.73 -1.93
N GLY A 245 16.70 9.06 -0.68
CA GLY A 245 16.89 10.38 -0.09
C GLY A 245 17.18 10.32 1.41
N THR A 246 17.24 11.47 2.06
CA THR A 246 17.40 11.54 3.53
C THR A 246 16.14 11.03 4.21
N THR A 247 16.27 10.06 5.11
CA THR A 247 15.22 9.71 6.07
C THR A 247 15.26 10.69 7.24
N PRO A 248 14.12 11.01 7.89
CA PRO A 248 14.12 11.71 9.16
C PRO A 248 15.13 11.07 10.11
N SER A 249 15.91 11.91 10.78
CA SER A 249 17.00 11.43 11.63
C SER A 249 16.43 10.61 12.79
N THR A 250 17.01 9.45 13.06
CA THR A 250 16.74 8.69 14.29
C THR A 250 17.22 9.43 15.54
N THR A 251 17.96 10.54 15.40
CA THR A 251 18.45 11.38 16.52
C THR A 251 17.42 12.40 17.02
N ASP A 252 16.13 12.05 17.03
CA ASP A 252 15.25 12.67 18.01
C ASP A 252 15.69 12.14 19.38
N SER A 253 16.25 12.99 20.24
CA SER A 253 16.97 12.57 21.46
C SER A 253 16.09 11.87 22.51
N ASN A 254 14.82 11.61 22.18
CA ASN A 254 13.83 10.87 22.97
C ASN A 254 13.29 9.58 22.30
N LYS A 255 13.66 9.22 21.06
CA LYS A 255 13.02 8.11 20.30
C LYS A 255 13.97 7.26 19.43
N THR A 256 15.26 7.21 19.76
CA THR A 256 16.31 6.61 18.91
C THR A 256 16.18 5.09 18.63
N ASP A 257 15.26 4.38 19.30
CA ASP A 257 15.17 2.91 19.28
C ASP A 257 13.87 2.34 18.67
N ASP A 258 13.03 3.18 18.05
CA ASP A 258 11.65 2.78 17.67
C ASP A 258 11.46 2.28 16.23
N ILE A 259 12.43 2.52 15.33
CA ILE A 259 12.37 2.04 13.93
C ILE A 259 13.68 1.41 13.45
N VAL A 260 13.58 0.20 12.87
CA VAL A 260 14.60 -0.43 12.04
C VAL A 260 14.20 -0.28 10.56
N ASP A 261 15.18 -0.11 9.66
CA ASP A 261 14.94 -0.06 8.22
C ASP A 261 15.39 -1.38 7.58
N VAL A 262 14.59 -1.91 6.66
CA VAL A 262 15.00 -3.04 5.80
C VAL A 262 16.08 -2.58 4.83
N VAL A 263 17.10 -3.42 4.60
CA VAL A 263 18.26 -3.07 3.74
C VAL A 263 18.32 -3.90 2.46
N ASP A 264 17.93 -5.16 2.56
CA ASP A 264 17.75 -6.06 1.43
C ASP A 264 16.48 -6.89 1.66
N VAL A 265 15.79 -7.20 0.56
CA VAL A 265 14.64 -8.12 0.57
C VAL A 265 15.11 -9.44 -0.03
N ASP A 266 14.93 -10.55 0.71
CA ASP A 266 15.28 -11.90 0.25
C ASP A 266 14.11 -12.87 0.45
N PHE A 267 13.46 -13.25 -0.63
CA PHE A 267 12.37 -14.23 -0.61
C PHE A 267 12.84 -15.70 -0.58
N GLY A 268 14.15 -15.95 -0.58
CA GLY A 268 14.75 -17.29 -0.51
C GLY A 268 14.20 -18.18 0.61
N PRO A 269 14.04 -17.69 1.87
CA PRO A 269 13.43 -18.45 2.97
C PRO A 269 12.00 -18.92 2.69
N LEU A 270 11.27 -18.19 1.83
CA LEU A 270 9.91 -18.53 1.39
C LEU A 270 9.89 -19.35 0.09
N GLN A 271 11.04 -19.90 -0.33
CA GLN A 271 11.19 -20.70 -1.55
C GLN A 271 10.79 -19.95 -2.82
N PHE A 272 10.90 -18.61 -2.80
CA PHE A 272 10.67 -17.77 -3.96
C PHE A 272 12.01 -17.10 -4.32
N PRO A 273 12.66 -17.51 -5.43
CA PRO A 273 14.11 -17.35 -5.62
C PRO A 273 14.49 -15.94 -6.12
N TYR A 274 14.11 -14.91 -5.36
CA TYR A 274 14.38 -13.52 -5.68
C TYR A 274 14.80 -12.74 -4.45
N ALA A 275 15.90 -12.02 -4.61
CA ALA A 275 16.43 -11.08 -3.65
C ALA A 275 16.88 -9.81 -4.40
N TRP A 276 16.76 -8.66 -3.74
CA TRP A 276 17.15 -7.37 -4.29
C TRP A 276 17.42 -6.35 -3.17
N PRO A 277 18.22 -5.31 -3.46
CA PRO A 277 18.45 -4.26 -2.48
C PRO A 277 17.25 -3.32 -2.38
N GLU A 278 17.06 -2.74 -1.20
CA GLU A 278 16.01 -1.76 -0.89
C GLU A 278 15.99 -0.56 -1.88
N THR A 279 17.14 -0.19 -2.46
CA THR A 279 17.23 0.88 -3.48
C THR A 279 16.48 0.57 -4.80
N LYS A 280 16.10 -0.69 -4.97
CA LYS A 280 15.26 -1.25 -6.05
C LYS A 280 13.88 -1.62 -5.54
N ASP A 281 13.45 -1.06 -4.42
CA ASP A 281 12.12 -1.27 -3.87
C ASP A 281 11.37 0.05 -3.65
N HIS A 282 10.13 0.09 -4.14
CA HIS A 282 9.18 1.17 -3.95
C HIS A 282 8.05 0.75 -2.99
N ALA A 283 8.03 -0.50 -2.54
CA ALA A 283 7.14 -1.00 -1.51
C ALA A 283 7.24 -0.12 -0.26
N LYS A 284 6.12 -0.06 0.44
CA LYS A 284 5.94 0.74 1.64
C LYS A 284 5.16 -0.14 2.59
N TRP A 285 5.87 -0.82 3.47
CA TRP A 285 5.26 -1.65 4.47
C TRP A 285 6.07 -1.60 5.75
N ALA A 286 5.41 -1.93 6.85
CA ALA A 286 6.05 -2.09 8.13
C ALA A 286 5.47 -3.27 8.87
N GLN A 287 6.26 -3.82 9.76
CA GLN A 287 5.83 -4.82 10.72
C GLN A 287 6.24 -4.40 12.11
N SER A 288 5.44 -4.76 13.09
CA SER A 288 5.84 -4.55 14.48
C SER A 288 6.96 -5.48 14.91
N ILE A 289 7.91 -4.99 15.69
CA ILE A 289 9.06 -5.75 16.20
C ILE A 289 9.06 -5.78 17.73
N GLU A 290 9.58 -6.87 18.29
CA GLU A 290 9.76 -7.00 19.73
C GLU A 290 11.01 -6.23 20.16
N THR A 291 10.85 -5.33 21.13
CA THR A 291 11.95 -4.62 21.79
C THR A 291 11.78 -4.69 23.30
N THR A 292 12.83 -4.36 24.05
CA THR A 292 12.78 -4.37 25.52
C THR A 292 11.63 -3.49 26.03
N GLY A 293 10.53 -4.12 26.48
CA GLY A 293 9.36 -3.42 27.02
C GLY A 293 8.18 -3.24 26.05
N LYS A 294 8.28 -3.65 24.78
CA LYS A 294 7.16 -3.64 23.81
C LYS A 294 7.06 -4.97 23.04
N PRO A 295 5.89 -5.63 23.00
CA PRO A 295 5.69 -6.84 22.20
C PRO A 295 5.64 -6.49 20.71
N ALA A 296 5.98 -7.45 19.83
CA ALA A 296 5.69 -7.31 18.41
C ALA A 296 4.16 -7.15 18.18
N ALA A 297 3.30 -8.01 18.74
CA ALA A 297 1.84 -7.91 18.55
C ALA A 297 1.34 -8.08 17.09
N ASP A 298 2.14 -8.71 16.22
CA ASP A 298 1.77 -9.23 14.90
C ASP A 298 1.14 -8.21 13.93
N TRP A 299 1.47 -6.92 14.06
CA TRP A 299 1.00 -5.87 13.17
C TRP A 299 1.71 -5.92 11.82
N VAL A 300 0.92 -5.83 10.76
CA VAL A 300 1.36 -5.57 9.39
C VAL A 300 0.71 -4.27 8.92
N CYS A 301 1.52 -3.36 8.39
CA CYS A 301 1.09 -2.06 7.92
C CYS A 301 1.52 -1.89 6.46
N ILE A 302 0.59 -1.59 5.55
CA ILE A 302 0.88 -1.29 4.14
C ILE A 302 0.53 0.17 3.89
N ALA A 303 1.45 0.94 3.30
CA ALA A 303 1.29 2.38 3.12
C ALA A 303 1.40 2.83 1.67
N ASP A 304 0.96 4.06 1.42
CA ASP A 304 1.13 4.74 0.14
C ASP A 304 2.24 5.80 0.16
N ILE A 305 2.67 6.22 1.37
CA ILE A 305 3.74 7.20 1.61
C ILE A 305 5.05 6.53 2.05
N ASN A 306 6.19 6.96 1.47
CA ASN A 306 7.51 6.50 1.92
C ASN A 306 8.03 7.36 3.09
N ARG A 307 9.13 6.93 3.70
CA ARG A 307 9.80 7.59 4.84
C ARG A 307 10.84 8.64 4.43
N GLN A 308 10.86 9.14 3.19
CA GLN A 308 11.78 10.23 2.85
C GLN A 308 11.37 11.52 3.57
N THR A 309 12.34 12.30 4.03
CA THR A 309 12.11 13.55 4.79
C THR A 309 11.20 14.52 4.04
N SER A 310 11.31 14.59 2.72
CA SER A 310 10.46 15.40 1.85
C SER A 310 8.97 15.04 1.98
N GLN A 311 8.64 13.78 2.28
CA GLN A 311 7.27 13.31 2.44
C GLN A 311 6.67 13.63 3.82
N SER A 312 7.46 14.12 4.78
CA SER A 312 6.92 14.67 6.03
C SER A 312 5.91 15.80 5.78
N LYS A 313 6.08 16.54 4.68
CA LYS A 313 5.25 17.69 4.27
C LYS A 313 4.15 17.33 3.28
N ARG A 314 3.82 16.04 3.11
CA ARG A 314 2.73 15.58 2.24
C ARG A 314 1.74 14.74 3.04
N GLY A 315 0.48 14.75 2.60
CA GLY A 315 -0.53 13.83 3.12
C GLY A 315 -0.27 12.40 2.66
N GLY A 316 -0.71 11.42 3.43
CA GLY A 316 -0.54 10.00 3.14
C GLY A 316 -1.02 9.15 4.32
N GLY A 317 -1.03 7.83 4.15
CA GLY A 317 -1.50 6.93 5.20
C GLY A 317 -1.01 5.51 5.08
N SER A 318 -1.41 4.72 6.07
CA SER A 318 -1.10 3.31 6.22
C SER A 318 -2.36 2.54 6.63
N ILE A 319 -2.53 1.36 6.07
CA ILE A 319 -3.52 0.37 6.51
C ILE A 319 -2.80 -0.65 7.37
N CYS A 320 -3.14 -0.69 8.67
CA CYS A 320 -2.55 -1.59 9.64
C CYS A 320 -3.56 -2.64 10.12
N PHE A 321 -3.14 -3.89 10.23
CA PHE A 321 -3.95 -5.00 10.70
C PHE A 321 -3.08 -6.08 11.33
N GLN A 322 -3.64 -6.84 12.26
CA GLN A 322 -2.93 -7.96 12.89
C GLN A 322 -3.13 -9.22 12.06
N HIS A 323 -2.03 -9.79 11.57
CA HIS A 323 -2.09 -11.04 10.81
C HIS A 323 -0.84 -11.91 11.05
N PRO A 324 -0.86 -12.81 12.04
CA PRO A 324 0.33 -13.52 12.50
C PRO A 324 1.07 -14.31 11.41
N ALA A 325 0.33 -14.88 10.45
CA ALA A 325 0.94 -15.65 9.35
C ALA A 325 1.65 -14.75 8.33
N LEU A 326 1.10 -13.57 8.04
CA LEU A 326 1.71 -12.64 7.09
C LEU A 326 2.89 -11.92 7.75
N TRP A 327 2.71 -11.49 9.00
CA TRP A 327 3.77 -10.92 9.83
C TRP A 327 5.00 -11.84 9.89
N LYS A 328 4.81 -13.14 10.18
CA LYS A 328 5.91 -14.13 10.19
C LYS A 328 6.60 -14.30 8.83
N CYS A 329 5.87 -14.14 7.73
CA CYS A 329 6.46 -14.25 6.39
C CYS A 329 7.29 -13.01 6.05
N LEU A 330 6.78 -11.82 6.37
CA LEU A 330 7.48 -10.56 6.15
C LEU A 330 8.78 -10.49 6.98
N ALA A 331 8.74 -10.96 8.22
CA ALA A 331 9.93 -11.07 9.08
C ALA A 331 10.99 -12.06 8.55
N GLN A 332 10.64 -12.99 7.66
CA GLN A 332 11.60 -13.91 7.06
C GLN A 332 12.30 -13.33 5.83
N ILE A 333 11.66 -12.40 5.12
CA ILE A 333 12.22 -11.81 3.90
C ILE A 333 13.01 -10.53 4.15
N ASP A 334 12.84 -9.96 5.32
CA ASP A 334 13.58 -8.81 5.81
C ASP A 334 14.99 -9.25 6.23
N GLN A 335 16.00 -8.78 5.50
CA GLN A 335 17.39 -8.90 5.90
C GLN A 335 17.84 -7.57 6.53
N VAL A 336 17.67 -7.46 7.85
CA VAL A 336 18.38 -6.45 8.65
C VAL A 336 19.87 -6.72 8.47
N THR A 337 20.64 -5.75 7.99
CA THR A 337 22.09 -5.90 7.89
C THR A 337 22.65 -6.38 9.23
N PRO A 338 23.36 -7.52 9.31
CA PRO A 338 24.01 -7.92 10.55
C PRO A 338 24.91 -6.78 11.05
N PRO A 339 24.98 -6.50 12.37
CA PRO A 339 25.86 -5.48 12.95
C PRO A 339 27.33 -5.54 12.46
N GLU A 340 27.74 -6.70 11.98
CA GLU A 340 29.04 -7.04 11.41
C GLU A 340 29.46 -6.16 10.21
N LEU A 341 28.52 -5.64 9.40
CA LEU A 341 28.84 -4.84 8.21
C LEU A 341 28.92 -3.32 8.46
N LYS A 342 28.65 -2.84 9.68
CA LYS A 342 28.93 -1.43 10.09
C LYS A 342 30.42 -1.12 10.22
N LYS A 343 31.31 -2.12 10.11
CA LYS A 343 32.77 -1.93 10.09
C LYS A 343 33.31 -2.04 8.67
N LYS A 344 33.16 -0.98 7.86
CA LYS A 344 34.17 -0.61 6.83
C LYS A 344 33.79 0.71 6.14
N THR A 345 34.10 1.80 6.81
CA THR A 345 34.70 2.98 6.16
C THR A 345 35.38 3.79 7.25
N LYS A 346 36.72 3.75 7.26
CA LYS A 346 37.55 4.76 7.91
C LYS A 346 37.74 5.91 6.95
#